data_AF-A0A841LPA0-F1
#
_entry.id   AF-A0A841LPA0-F1
#
_cell.length_a   1.000
_cell.length_b   1.000
_cell.length_c   1.000
_cell.angle_alpha   90.00
_cell.angle_beta   90.00
_cell.angle_gamma   90.00
#
_symmetry.space_group_name_H-M   'P 1'
#
loop_
_entity.id
_entity.type
_entity.pdbx_description
1 polymer ?
#
loop_
_entity_poly.entity_id
_entity_poly.type
_entity_poly.pdbx_seq_one_letter_code
_entity_poly.pdbx_strand_id
1 'polypeptide(L)'
;MIVLTIYLMMLRRDRKAKAQIEALNDMATMQIMAMEEAKHQAVKEEQQRLGQDLHDGLSSSIAAIRYQLETLMMDTSDVDLKKKLDMLQKETENAYKAARNKSHEWFSAADEQLEQSFEKQIILLTDNSLPDSRYNKEIHIDNSALSGVDMDTRIALLRIIQEAITNIIKHAKAKNVGILIYEEDENLLLTINDDGIGLDEKKADKGKSTIGLQSIRRRVEYLNGEIKINSNTKGTEIIVSIPLMSL
;
A
#
# COMPACT_ATOMS: atom_id res chain seq x y z
N MET A 1 -80.16 -9.73 9.40
CA MET A 1 -79.13 -10.33 8.51
C MET A 1 -78.31 -9.29 7.75
N ILE A 2 -78.92 -8.35 7.00
CA ILE A 2 -78.18 -7.36 6.18
C ILE A 2 -77.27 -6.41 7.01
N VAL A 3 -77.75 -5.90 8.14
CA VAL A 3 -76.96 -4.98 9.01
C VAL A 3 -75.72 -5.67 9.58
N LEU A 4 -75.84 -6.92 10.03
CA LEU A 4 -74.72 -7.71 10.56
C LEU A 4 -73.68 -8.02 9.48
N THR A 5 -74.11 -8.33 8.25
CA THR A 5 -73.20 -8.55 7.12
C THR A 5 -72.45 -7.28 6.72
N ILE A 6 -73.11 -6.12 6.73
CA ILE A 6 -72.46 -4.82 6.47
C ILE A 6 -71.43 -4.52 7.56
N TYR A 7 -71.79 -4.72 8.83
CA TYR A 7 -70.88 -4.53 9.96
C TYR A 7 -69.63 -5.43 9.90
N LEU A 8 -69.80 -6.72 9.57
CA LEU A 8 -68.69 -7.65 9.38
C LEU A 8 -67.81 -7.30 8.16
N MET A 9 -68.41 -6.80 7.08
CA MET A 9 -67.66 -6.27 5.93
C MET A 9 -66.83 -5.04 6.31
N MET A 10 -67.38 -4.11 7.10
CA MET A 10 -66.64 -2.94 7.60
C MET A 10 -65.45 -3.35 8.47
N LEU A 11 -65.65 -4.26 9.44
CA LEU A 11 -64.57 -4.77 10.29
C LEU A 11 -63.45 -5.47 9.49
N ARG A 12 -63.81 -6.23 8.46
CA ARG A 12 -62.83 -6.85 7.57
C ARG A 12 -62.05 -5.82 6.75
N ARG A 13 -62.72 -4.77 6.28
CA ARG A 13 -62.09 -3.67 5.53
C ARG A 13 -61.12 -2.89 6.41
N ASP A 14 -61.49 -2.59 7.65
CA ASP A 14 -60.62 -1.88 8.60
C ASP A 14 -59.39 -2.71 8.99
N ARG A 15 -59.55 -4.01 9.24
CA ARG A 15 -58.41 -4.91 9.50
C ARG A 15 -57.46 -4.98 8.31
N LYS A 16 -58.00 -5.08 7.08
CA LYS A 16 -57.17 -5.06 5.86
C LYS A 16 -56.45 -3.73 5.68
N ALA A 17 -57.12 -2.60 5.92
CA ALA A 17 -56.50 -1.28 5.84
C ALA A 17 -55.38 -1.11 6.87
N LYS A 18 -55.58 -1.56 8.12
CA LYS A 18 -54.53 -1.55 9.15
C LYS A 18 -53.33 -2.41 8.77
N ALA A 19 -53.57 -3.65 8.32
CA ALA A 19 -52.48 -4.53 7.87
C ALA A 19 -51.72 -3.97 6.66
N GLN A 20 -52.41 -3.27 5.74
CA GLN A 20 -51.77 -2.58 4.62
C GLN A 20 -50.92 -1.39 5.07
N ILE A 21 -51.39 -0.60 6.03
CA ILE A 21 -50.61 0.52 6.60
C ILE A 21 -49.38 -0.01 7.34
N GLU A 22 -49.52 -1.08 8.11
CA GLU A 22 -48.40 -1.72 8.83
C GLU A 22 -47.36 -2.25 7.85
N ALA A 23 -47.78 -2.99 6.82
CA ALA A 23 -46.89 -3.47 5.76
C ALA A 23 -46.20 -2.32 5.00
N LEU A 24 -46.90 -1.21 4.75
CA LEU A 24 -46.31 -0.01 4.13
C LEU A 24 -45.26 0.65 5.04
N ASN A 25 -45.52 0.73 6.35
CA ASN A 25 -44.57 1.28 7.32
C ASN A 25 -43.32 0.40 7.46
N ASP A 26 -43.48 -0.92 7.49
CA ASP A 26 -42.36 -1.87 7.53
C ASP A 26 -41.51 -1.76 6.28
N MET A 27 -42.15 -1.68 5.11
CA MET A 27 -41.47 -1.49 3.83
C MET A 27 -40.71 -0.16 3.78
N ALA A 28 -41.33 0.93 4.24
CA ALA A 28 -40.67 2.24 4.33
C ALA A 28 -39.46 2.22 5.29
N THR A 29 -39.58 1.53 6.43
CA THR A 29 -38.50 1.39 7.41
C THR A 29 -37.31 0.60 6.83
N MET A 30 -37.59 -0.52 6.17
CA MET A 30 -36.55 -1.28 5.47
C MET A 30 -35.88 -0.47 4.35
N GLN A 31 -36.65 0.33 3.62
CA GLN A 31 -36.13 1.18 2.57
C GLN A 31 -35.22 2.28 3.12
N ILE A 32 -35.58 2.90 4.25
CA ILE A 32 -34.74 3.87 4.96
C ILE A 32 -33.43 3.22 5.40
N MET A 33 -33.48 2.05 6.05
CA MET A 33 -32.27 1.34 6.49
C MET A 33 -31.35 1.00 5.32
N ALA A 34 -31.90 0.48 4.21
CA ALA A 34 -31.12 0.17 3.01
C ALA A 34 -30.47 1.42 2.38
N MET A 35 -31.18 2.56 2.38
CA MET A 35 -30.62 3.82 1.92
C MET A 35 -29.51 4.35 2.83
N GLU A 36 -29.68 4.24 4.15
CA GLU A 36 -28.67 4.63 5.14
C GLU A 36 -27.38 3.81 4.96
N GLU A 37 -27.52 2.50 4.79
CA GLU A 37 -26.40 1.58 4.56
C GLU A 37 -25.70 1.84 3.23
N ALA A 38 -26.47 2.00 2.13
CA ALA A 38 -25.92 2.34 0.83
C ALA A 38 -25.17 3.69 0.85
N LYS A 39 -25.70 4.69 1.58
CA LYS A 39 -25.04 5.98 1.76
C LYS A 39 -23.74 5.82 2.55
N HIS A 40 -23.76 5.07 3.64
CA HIS A 40 -22.57 4.84 4.45
C HIS A 40 -21.47 4.12 3.65
N GLN A 41 -21.87 3.13 2.86
CA GLN A 41 -20.97 2.41 1.97
C GLN A 41 -20.38 3.32 0.88
N ALA A 42 -21.21 4.14 0.24
CA ALA A 42 -20.74 5.10 -0.77
C ALA A 42 -19.75 6.13 -0.19
N VAL A 43 -19.96 6.59 1.06
CA VAL A 43 -19.02 7.48 1.74
C VAL A 43 -17.68 6.79 2.00
N LYS A 44 -17.70 5.53 2.45
CA LYS A 44 -16.48 4.74 2.65
C LYS A 44 -15.70 4.54 1.35
N GLU A 45 -16.39 4.16 0.28
CA GLU A 45 -15.78 3.97 -1.05
C GLU A 45 -15.15 5.27 -1.56
N GLU A 46 -15.83 6.40 -1.39
CA GLU A 46 -15.31 7.70 -1.79
C GLU A 46 -14.11 8.13 -0.95
N GLN A 47 -14.13 7.91 0.36
CA GLN A 47 -12.99 8.16 1.24
C GLN A 47 -11.78 7.31 0.85
N GLN A 48 -11.99 6.04 0.52
CA GLN A 48 -10.94 5.15 0.05
C GLN A 48 -10.35 5.62 -1.29
N ARG A 49 -11.20 5.99 -2.25
CA ARG A 49 -10.78 6.55 -3.54
C ARG A 49 -9.95 7.83 -3.36
N LEU A 50 -10.44 8.76 -2.54
CA LEU A 50 -9.73 10.01 -2.26
C LEU A 50 -8.41 9.77 -1.52
N GLY A 51 -8.37 8.82 -0.59
CA GLY A 51 -7.14 8.41 0.09
C GLY A 51 -6.10 7.90 -0.90
N GLN A 52 -6.53 7.11 -1.89
CA GLN A 52 -5.67 6.58 -2.96
C GLN A 52 -5.21 7.68 -3.93
N ASP A 53 -6.09 8.57 -4.39
CA ASP A 53 -5.73 9.70 -5.26
C ASP A 53 -4.73 10.65 -4.59
N LEU A 54 -4.90 10.90 -3.28
CA LEU A 54 -3.94 11.66 -2.47
C LEU A 54 -2.58 10.94 -2.39
N HIS A 55 -2.59 9.63 -2.22
CA HIS A 55 -1.38 8.81 -2.16
C HIS A 55 -0.62 8.83 -3.49
N ASP A 56 -1.29 8.55 -4.60
CA ASP A 56 -0.65 8.36 -5.90
C ASP A 56 -0.21 9.70 -6.53
N GLY A 57 -1.06 10.73 -6.46
CA GLY A 57 -0.85 12.01 -7.17
C GLY A 57 -0.08 13.06 -6.36
N LEU A 58 -0.53 13.33 -5.14
CA LEU A 58 0.00 14.44 -4.33
C LEU A 58 1.33 14.07 -3.66
N SER A 59 1.44 12.86 -3.12
CA SER A 59 2.68 12.39 -2.48
C SER A 59 3.85 12.33 -3.46
N SER A 60 3.62 11.83 -4.67
CA SER A 60 4.62 11.78 -5.75
C SER A 60 5.08 13.17 -6.19
N SER A 61 4.14 14.12 -6.31
CA SER A 61 4.44 15.50 -6.70
C SER A 61 5.25 16.23 -5.63
N ILE A 62 4.90 16.05 -4.36
CA ILE A 62 5.61 16.65 -3.22
C ILE A 62 7.02 16.05 -3.10
N ALA A 63 7.19 14.74 -3.32
CA ALA A 63 8.51 14.11 -3.35
C ALA A 63 9.41 14.66 -4.48
N ALA A 64 8.84 14.93 -5.66
CA ALA A 64 9.57 15.55 -6.77
C ALA A 64 10.01 17.00 -6.45
N ILE A 65 9.15 17.78 -5.80
CA ILE A 65 9.49 19.14 -5.34
C ILE A 65 10.62 19.09 -4.31
N ARG A 66 10.54 18.15 -3.34
CA ARG A 66 11.59 17.96 -2.33
C ARG A 66 12.95 17.64 -2.96
N TYR A 67 12.98 16.76 -3.96
CA TYR A 67 14.19 16.42 -4.71
C TYR A 67 14.81 17.64 -5.43
N GLN A 68 13.97 18.49 -6.04
CA GLN A 68 14.43 19.71 -6.69
C GLN A 68 15.01 20.71 -5.67
N LEU A 69 14.37 20.86 -4.51
CA LEU A 69 14.86 21.73 -3.43
C LEU A 69 16.21 21.24 -2.87
N GLU A 70 16.37 19.94 -2.68
CA GLU A 70 17.62 19.32 -2.20
C GLU A 70 18.77 19.52 -3.19
N THR A 71 18.50 19.36 -4.49
CA THR A 71 19.47 19.62 -5.56
C THR A 71 19.93 21.09 -5.52
N LEU A 72 18.99 22.04 -5.39
CA LEU A 72 19.32 23.47 -5.29
C LEU A 72 20.12 23.81 -4.02
N MET A 73 19.92 23.09 -2.92
CA MET A 73 20.69 23.26 -1.68
C MET A 73 22.14 22.77 -1.82
N MET A 74 22.38 21.73 -2.62
CA MET A 74 23.72 21.20 -2.89
C MET A 74 24.52 22.13 -3.82
N ASP A 75 23.86 22.73 -4.81
CA ASP A 75 24.50 23.57 -5.84
C ASP A 75 24.80 25.01 -5.41
N THR A 76 24.17 25.49 -4.33
CA THR A 76 24.34 26.88 -3.86
C THR A 76 25.36 27.02 -2.73
N SER A 77 26.21 28.05 -2.84
CA SER A 77 27.13 28.48 -1.79
C SER A 77 26.62 29.68 -0.99
N ASP A 78 25.48 30.26 -1.38
CA ASP A 78 24.88 31.42 -0.73
C ASP A 78 24.14 31.01 0.56
N VAL A 79 24.58 31.58 1.69
CA VAL A 79 24.07 31.27 3.03
C VAL A 79 22.62 31.72 3.22
N ASP A 80 22.22 32.84 2.65
CA ASP A 80 20.85 33.35 2.79
C ASP A 80 19.88 32.59 1.87
N LEU A 81 20.35 32.17 0.68
CA LEU A 81 19.58 31.28 -0.18
C LEU A 81 19.40 29.89 0.47
N LYS A 82 20.44 29.33 1.10
CA LYS A 82 20.33 28.06 1.86
C LYS A 82 19.27 28.12 2.95
N LYS A 83 19.21 29.22 3.72
CA LYS A 83 18.19 29.40 4.77
C LYS A 83 16.77 29.43 4.19
N LYS A 84 16.57 30.07 3.03
CA LYS A 84 15.26 30.10 2.35
C LYS A 84 14.86 28.72 1.82
N LEU A 85 15.81 27.97 1.27
CA LEU A 85 15.57 26.60 0.79
C LEU A 85 15.26 25.64 1.95
N ASP A 86 15.94 25.75 3.09
CA ASP A 86 15.65 24.97 4.30
C ASP A 86 14.23 25.24 4.84
N MET A 87 13.78 26.50 4.81
CA MET A 87 12.40 26.85 5.17
C MET A 87 11.38 26.21 4.21
N LEU A 88 11.61 26.30 2.89
CA LEU A 88 10.74 25.67 1.88
C LEU A 88 10.73 24.14 2.01
N GLN A 89 11.86 23.53 2.34
CA GLN A 89 11.96 22.09 2.58
C GLN A 89 11.11 21.68 3.78
N LYS A 90 11.16 22.43 4.88
CA LYS A 90 10.32 22.20 6.07
C LYS A 90 8.83 22.38 5.79
N GLU A 91 8.43 23.41 5.04
CA GLU A 91 7.03 23.59 4.65
C GLU A 91 6.54 22.46 3.75
N THR A 92 7.37 22.02 2.81
CA THR A 92 7.08 20.89 1.92
C THR A 92 6.93 19.58 2.70
N GLU A 93 7.77 19.35 3.70
CA GLU A 93 7.70 18.19 4.59
C GLU A 93 6.43 18.22 5.46
N ASN A 94 6.04 19.39 5.96
CA ASN A 94 4.78 19.55 6.70
C ASN A 94 3.56 19.29 5.82
N ALA A 95 3.56 19.81 4.58
CA ALA A 95 2.49 19.56 3.62
C ALA A 95 2.40 18.07 3.24
N TYR A 96 3.54 17.42 3.06
CA TYR A 96 3.63 15.97 2.85
C TYR A 96 2.99 15.21 4.01
N LYS A 97 3.42 15.48 5.25
CA LYS A 97 2.89 14.84 6.46
C LYS A 97 1.40 15.07 6.64
N ALA A 98 0.89 16.27 6.36
CA ALA A 98 -0.54 16.58 6.45
C ALA A 98 -1.36 15.79 5.40
N ALA A 99 -0.92 15.79 4.14
CA ALA A 99 -1.58 15.04 3.06
C ALA A 99 -1.55 13.53 3.34
N ARG A 100 -0.42 13.03 3.82
CA ARG A 100 -0.22 11.63 4.22
C ARG A 100 -1.13 11.24 5.38
N ASN A 101 -1.16 12.03 6.45
CA ASN A 101 -2.00 11.74 7.61
C ASN A 101 -3.48 11.72 7.23
N LYS A 102 -3.91 12.60 6.31
CA LYS A 102 -5.30 12.63 5.84
C LYS A 102 -5.63 11.46 4.92
N SER A 103 -4.72 11.10 4.02
CA SER A 103 -4.80 9.87 3.21
C SER A 103 -4.90 8.65 4.12
N HIS A 104 -4.05 8.58 5.16
CA HIS A 104 -4.08 7.51 6.16
C HIS A 104 -5.39 7.49 6.94
N GLU A 105 -5.90 8.61 7.45
CA GLU A 105 -7.18 8.71 8.17
C GLU A 105 -8.35 8.19 7.32
N TRP A 106 -8.43 8.61 6.06
CA TRP A 106 -9.45 8.17 5.11
C TRP A 106 -9.30 6.71 4.68
N PHE A 107 -8.08 6.17 4.74
CA PHE A 107 -7.81 4.76 4.51
C PHE A 107 -8.04 3.89 5.78
N SER A 108 -7.81 4.45 6.97
CA SER A 108 -7.87 3.74 8.28
C SER A 108 -9.27 3.61 8.83
N ALA A 109 -10.19 4.49 8.46
CA ALA A 109 -11.59 4.40 8.86
C ALA A 109 -12.31 3.17 8.27
N ALA A 110 -11.65 2.44 7.36
CA ALA A 110 -12.22 1.30 6.66
C ALA A 110 -11.77 -0.08 7.17
N ASP A 111 -10.66 -0.23 7.90
CA ASP A 111 -9.96 -1.53 7.85
C ASP A 111 -9.29 -2.03 9.15
N GLU A 112 -9.92 -3.05 9.74
CA GLU A 112 -9.28 -4.12 10.53
C GLU A 112 -8.49 -5.09 9.62
N GLN A 113 -8.48 -4.84 8.30
CA GLN A 113 -7.92 -5.67 7.23
C GLN A 113 -6.53 -5.21 6.73
N LEU A 114 -5.97 -4.15 7.33
CA LEU A 114 -4.71 -3.51 6.92
C LEU A 114 -3.46 -4.39 7.12
N GLU A 115 -3.45 -5.24 8.15
CA GLU A 115 -2.39 -6.26 8.31
C GLU A 115 -2.46 -7.31 7.19
N GLN A 116 -3.67 -7.71 6.78
CA GLN A 116 -3.88 -8.63 5.67
C GLN A 116 -3.62 -8.00 4.29
N SER A 117 -3.49 -6.68 4.18
CA SER A 117 -3.32 -5.96 2.91
C SER A 117 -1.89 -6.05 2.38
N PHE A 118 -0.88 -6.03 3.25
CA PHE A 118 0.52 -5.98 2.81
C PHE A 118 1.02 -7.31 2.24
N GLU A 119 0.77 -8.41 2.94
CA GLU A 119 1.05 -9.77 2.46
C GLU A 119 0.35 -10.01 1.12
N LYS A 120 -0.96 -9.72 1.04
CA LYS A 120 -1.75 -9.85 -0.19
C LYS A 120 -1.18 -9.00 -1.34
N GLN A 121 -0.68 -7.79 -1.06
CA GLN A 121 -0.05 -6.94 -2.09
C GLN A 121 1.24 -7.54 -2.63
N ILE A 122 2.09 -8.13 -1.77
CA ILE A 122 3.32 -8.81 -2.22
C ILE A 122 2.98 -10.03 -3.07
N ILE A 123 2.02 -10.86 -2.62
CA ILE A 123 1.56 -12.03 -3.36
C ILE A 123 1.00 -11.59 -4.73
N LEU A 124 0.09 -10.61 -4.76
CA LEU A 124 -0.51 -10.11 -5.98
C LEU A 124 0.54 -9.50 -6.95
N LEU A 125 1.49 -8.71 -6.44
CA LEU A 125 2.59 -8.16 -7.23
C LEU A 125 3.43 -9.26 -7.86
N THR A 126 3.75 -10.28 -7.08
CA THR A 126 4.59 -11.40 -7.51
C THR A 126 3.86 -12.26 -8.54
N ASP A 127 2.61 -12.62 -8.29
CA ASP A 127 1.79 -13.42 -9.21
C ASP A 127 1.55 -12.74 -10.55
N ASN A 128 1.26 -11.43 -10.54
CA ASN A 128 1.04 -10.66 -11.77
C ASN A 128 2.32 -10.49 -12.60
N SER A 129 3.48 -10.45 -11.95
CA SER A 129 4.76 -10.17 -12.61
C SER A 129 5.51 -11.45 -13.02
N LEU A 130 5.32 -12.53 -12.26
CA LEU A 130 6.00 -13.82 -12.40
C LEU A 130 4.95 -14.95 -12.55
N PRO A 131 4.48 -15.22 -13.78
CA PRO A 131 3.46 -16.24 -14.00
C PRO A 131 3.99 -17.66 -13.73
N ASP A 132 3.14 -18.52 -13.15
CA ASP A 132 3.47 -19.91 -12.78
C ASP A 132 3.91 -20.79 -13.96
N SER A 133 3.53 -20.41 -15.18
CA SER A 133 3.96 -21.09 -16.41
C SER A 133 5.46 -20.95 -16.68
N ARG A 134 6.13 -19.98 -16.05
CA ARG A 134 7.55 -19.65 -16.28
C ARG A 134 8.39 -19.67 -15.01
N TYR A 135 7.80 -19.35 -13.85
CA TYR A 135 8.52 -19.22 -12.59
C TYR A 135 7.93 -20.12 -11.51
N ASN A 136 8.81 -20.76 -10.75
CA ASN A 136 8.50 -21.38 -9.47
C ASN A 136 8.76 -20.35 -8.36
N LYS A 137 7.77 -20.09 -7.52
CA LYS A 137 7.80 -19.03 -6.51
C LYS A 137 7.68 -19.64 -5.12
N GLU A 138 8.55 -19.23 -4.22
CA GLU A 138 8.46 -19.55 -2.81
C GLU A 138 8.35 -18.24 -2.02
N ILE A 139 7.17 -17.95 -1.49
CA ILE A 139 6.89 -16.72 -0.75
C ILE A 139 6.52 -17.10 0.67
N HIS A 140 7.33 -16.65 1.63
CA HIS A 140 7.08 -16.83 3.06
C HIS A 140 7.11 -15.48 3.74
N ILE A 141 6.01 -15.09 4.35
CA ILE A 141 5.88 -13.82 5.06
C ILE A 141 5.41 -14.13 6.47
N ASP A 142 6.27 -13.84 7.46
CA ASP A 142 5.86 -13.88 8.85
C ASP A 142 5.01 -12.64 9.15
N ASN A 143 3.69 -12.85 9.24
CA ASN A 143 2.76 -11.77 9.54
C ASN A 143 2.98 -11.14 10.92
N SER A 144 3.57 -11.87 11.87
CA SER A 144 3.87 -11.30 13.19
C SER A 144 5.00 -10.27 13.11
N ALA A 145 6.00 -10.49 12.25
CA ALA A 145 7.08 -9.55 11.96
C ALA A 145 6.59 -8.22 11.34
N LEU A 146 5.37 -8.21 10.79
CA LEU A 146 4.77 -7.01 10.21
C LEU A 146 3.98 -6.19 11.24
N SER A 147 3.64 -6.77 12.40
CA SER A 147 2.85 -6.11 13.43
C SER A 147 3.72 -5.05 14.13
N GLY A 148 3.52 -3.78 13.78
CA GLY A 148 4.34 -2.66 14.25
C GLY A 148 5.21 -2.02 13.15
N VAL A 149 5.28 -2.61 11.97
CA VAL A 149 5.95 -2.00 10.81
C VAL A 149 5.10 -0.87 10.26
N ASP A 150 5.65 0.33 10.26
CA ASP A 150 4.99 1.52 9.74
C ASP A 150 4.77 1.45 8.22
N MET A 151 3.88 2.30 7.72
CA MET A 151 3.50 2.28 6.31
C MET A 151 4.64 2.74 5.37
N ASP A 152 5.56 3.61 5.80
CA ASP A 152 6.73 3.97 4.98
C ASP A 152 7.64 2.78 4.75
N THR A 153 7.92 2.04 5.82
CA THR A 153 8.70 0.81 5.74
C THR A 153 8.01 -0.19 4.81
N ARG A 154 6.70 -0.41 4.96
CA ARG A 154 5.91 -1.26 4.05
C ARG A 154 6.01 -0.82 2.58
N ILE A 155 5.76 0.46 2.28
CA ILE A 155 5.83 0.99 0.91
C ILE A 155 7.24 0.81 0.33
N ALA A 156 8.27 1.13 1.11
CA ALA A 156 9.65 1.00 0.68
C ALA A 156 10.01 -0.46 0.38
N LEU A 157 9.59 -1.41 1.21
CA LEU A 157 9.75 -2.85 0.96
C LEU A 157 9.03 -3.28 -0.32
N LEU A 158 7.80 -2.84 -0.58
CA LEU A 158 7.10 -3.13 -1.84
C LEU A 158 7.87 -2.61 -3.05
N ARG A 159 8.46 -1.42 -2.97
CA ARG A 159 9.28 -0.87 -4.05
C ARG A 159 10.59 -1.63 -4.24
N ILE A 160 11.20 -2.10 -3.16
CA ILE A 160 12.39 -2.96 -3.22
C ILE A 160 12.04 -4.28 -3.91
N ILE A 161 10.93 -4.93 -3.51
CA ILE A 161 10.43 -6.16 -4.12
C ILE A 161 10.12 -5.95 -5.61
N GLN A 162 9.44 -4.86 -5.96
CA GLN A 162 9.11 -4.52 -7.35
C GLN A 162 10.36 -4.35 -8.23
N GLU A 163 11.39 -3.67 -7.72
CA GLU A 163 12.65 -3.48 -8.44
C GLU A 163 13.42 -4.80 -8.58
N ALA A 164 13.45 -5.63 -7.53
CA ALA A 164 14.08 -6.95 -7.57
C ALA A 164 13.39 -7.87 -8.59
N ILE A 165 12.06 -7.95 -8.58
CA ILE A 165 11.26 -8.69 -9.57
C ILE A 165 11.54 -8.17 -10.98
N THR A 166 11.63 -6.86 -11.16
CA THR A 166 11.96 -6.25 -12.46
C THR A 166 13.34 -6.69 -12.95
N ASN A 167 14.33 -6.74 -12.05
CA ASN A 167 15.67 -7.23 -12.37
C ASN A 167 15.67 -8.71 -12.75
N ILE A 168 14.88 -9.54 -12.05
CA ILE A 168 14.72 -10.96 -12.36
C ILE A 168 14.16 -11.14 -13.78
N ILE A 169 13.07 -10.43 -14.10
CA ILE A 169 12.41 -10.51 -15.40
C ILE A 169 13.34 -10.08 -16.54
N LYS A 170 14.07 -8.98 -16.35
CA LYS A 170 14.88 -8.37 -17.41
C LYS A 170 16.26 -9.02 -17.57
N HIS A 171 16.84 -9.55 -16.50
CA HIS A 171 18.27 -9.84 -16.45
C HIS A 171 18.64 -11.23 -15.96
N ALA A 172 17.91 -11.80 -14.99
CA ALA A 172 18.37 -13.01 -14.30
C ALA A 172 18.30 -14.29 -15.15
N LYS A 173 17.33 -14.41 -16.06
CA LYS A 173 16.96 -15.70 -16.71
C LYS A 173 16.68 -16.83 -15.69
N ALA A 174 16.28 -16.46 -14.49
CA ALA A 174 15.90 -17.36 -13.42
C ALA A 174 14.62 -18.14 -13.74
N LYS A 175 14.44 -19.27 -13.06
CA LYS A 175 13.22 -20.06 -13.00
C LYS A 175 12.66 -20.15 -11.58
N ASN A 176 13.51 -20.11 -10.57
CA ASN A 176 13.11 -20.16 -9.17
C ASN A 176 13.33 -18.79 -8.54
N VAL A 177 12.34 -18.30 -7.81
CA VAL A 177 12.36 -17.02 -7.11
C VAL A 177 11.85 -17.24 -5.69
N GLY A 178 12.58 -16.75 -4.70
CA GLY A 178 12.17 -16.75 -3.30
C GLY A 178 12.02 -15.34 -2.76
N ILE A 179 10.99 -15.14 -1.94
CA ILE A 179 10.78 -13.93 -1.15
C ILE A 179 10.49 -14.37 0.29
N LEU A 180 11.31 -13.90 1.22
CA LEU A 180 11.17 -14.21 2.64
C LEU A 180 11.13 -12.90 3.44
N ILE A 181 10.12 -12.74 4.29
CA ILE A 181 10.03 -11.63 5.25
C ILE A 181 9.85 -12.21 6.64
N TYR A 182 10.71 -11.83 7.58
CA TYR A 182 10.65 -12.27 8.98
C TYR A 182 11.32 -11.24 9.90
N GLU A 183 11.10 -11.38 11.21
CA GLU A 183 11.76 -10.57 12.23
C GLU A 183 12.89 -11.38 12.87
N GLU A 184 14.05 -10.74 13.06
CA GLU A 184 15.21 -11.31 13.72
C GLU A 184 15.98 -10.19 14.45
N ASP A 185 16.29 -10.40 15.72
CA ASP A 185 17.07 -9.45 16.55
C ASP A 185 16.57 -7.98 16.44
N GLU A 186 15.26 -7.76 16.58
CA GLU A 186 14.60 -6.43 16.48
C GLU A 186 14.74 -5.76 15.09
N ASN A 187 15.09 -6.52 14.07
CA ASN A 187 15.13 -6.07 12.69
C ASN A 187 14.10 -6.83 11.85
N LEU A 188 13.49 -6.12 10.92
CA LEU A 188 12.72 -6.69 9.84
C LEU A 188 13.65 -7.08 8.70
N LEU A 189 13.70 -8.37 8.40
CA LEU A 189 14.54 -8.95 7.38
C LEU A 189 13.68 -9.25 6.14
N LEU A 190 14.10 -8.70 5.00
CA LEU A 190 13.58 -9.03 3.67
C LEU A 190 14.69 -9.70 2.87
N THR A 191 14.47 -10.94 2.45
CA THR A 191 15.35 -11.66 1.53
C THR A 191 14.62 -11.91 0.21
N ILE A 192 15.27 -11.57 -0.90
CA ILE A 192 14.80 -11.88 -2.25
C ILE A 192 15.92 -12.60 -2.97
N ASN A 193 15.65 -13.80 -3.48
CA ASN A 193 16.64 -14.57 -4.22
C ASN A 193 16.09 -15.13 -5.54
N ASP A 194 17.01 -15.36 -6.48
CA ASP A 194 16.75 -15.99 -7.76
C ASP A 194 17.87 -16.95 -8.14
N ASP A 195 17.57 -17.99 -8.93
CA ASP A 195 18.54 -18.97 -9.44
C ASP A 195 19.13 -18.61 -10.81
N GLY A 196 19.14 -17.32 -11.15
CA GLY A 196 19.57 -16.81 -12.44
C GLY A 196 21.08 -16.80 -12.63
N ILE A 197 21.50 -16.03 -13.64
CA ILE A 197 22.92 -15.91 -14.04
C ILE A 197 23.75 -14.97 -13.16
N GLY A 198 23.13 -14.37 -12.14
CA GLY A 198 23.73 -13.34 -11.30
C GLY A 198 23.87 -11.98 -11.98
N LEU A 199 24.50 -11.06 -11.25
CA LEU A 199 24.80 -9.69 -11.65
C LEU A 199 26.15 -9.68 -12.38
N ASP A 200 26.17 -9.15 -13.60
CA ASP A 200 27.40 -8.96 -14.36
C ASP A 200 28.13 -7.72 -13.84
N GLU A 201 28.98 -7.88 -12.81
CA GLU A 201 29.74 -6.78 -12.21
C GLU A 201 30.58 -6.01 -13.24
N LYS A 202 31.01 -6.66 -14.33
CA LYS A 202 31.79 -6.02 -15.41
C LYS A 202 30.94 -5.11 -16.32
N LYS A 203 29.60 -5.18 -16.23
CA LYS A 203 28.68 -4.26 -16.93
C LYS A 203 28.08 -3.18 -16.03
N ALA A 204 28.30 -3.26 -14.71
CA ALA A 204 27.81 -2.27 -13.74
C ALA A 204 28.38 -0.86 -14.00
N ASP A 205 29.54 -0.75 -14.65
CA ASP A 205 30.14 0.53 -15.08
C ASP A 205 29.37 1.27 -16.20
N LYS A 206 28.33 0.66 -16.79
CA LYS A 206 27.50 1.28 -17.85
C LYS A 206 26.10 1.61 -17.36
N GLY A 207 25.99 2.36 -16.27
CA GLY A 207 24.93 3.32 -15.93
C GLY A 207 23.45 2.89 -15.87
N LYS A 208 23.00 1.74 -16.38
CA LYS A 208 21.59 1.31 -16.41
C LYS A 208 21.28 0.18 -15.43
N SER A 209 22.14 -0.84 -15.33
CA SER A 209 22.01 -1.91 -14.32
C SER A 209 22.32 -1.41 -12.90
N THR A 210 23.00 -0.26 -12.76
CA THR A 210 23.29 0.39 -11.48
C THR A 210 22.14 1.21 -10.93
N ILE A 211 21.25 1.76 -11.78
CA ILE A 211 20.17 2.63 -11.32
C ILE A 211 19.21 1.87 -10.41
N GLY A 212 18.80 0.66 -10.78
CA GLY A 212 17.88 -0.17 -10.00
C GLY A 212 18.46 -0.54 -8.63
N LEU A 213 19.68 -1.07 -8.59
CA LEU A 213 20.35 -1.42 -7.34
C LEU A 213 20.66 -0.19 -6.47
N GLN A 214 21.00 0.95 -7.06
CA GLN A 214 21.18 2.21 -6.33
C GLN A 214 19.85 2.77 -5.80
N SER A 215 18.74 2.51 -6.50
CA SER A 215 17.38 2.80 -6.06
C SER A 215 17.01 1.97 -4.82
N ILE A 216 17.35 0.68 -4.83
CA ILE A 216 17.16 -0.20 -3.67
C ILE A 216 18.02 0.29 -2.49
N ARG A 217 19.32 0.51 -2.70
CA ARG A 217 20.24 0.98 -1.64
C ARG A 217 19.76 2.27 -0.97
N ARG A 218 19.35 3.27 -1.76
CA ARG A 218 18.84 4.54 -1.23
C ARG A 218 17.58 4.39 -0.39
N ARG A 219 16.68 3.45 -0.74
CA ARG A 219 15.48 3.19 0.06
C ARG A 219 15.82 2.51 1.37
N VAL A 220 16.75 1.56 1.35
CA VAL A 220 17.23 0.90 2.57
C VAL A 220 17.91 1.92 3.49
N GLU A 221 18.75 2.79 2.94
CA GLU A 221 19.39 3.88 3.68
C GLU A 221 18.37 4.87 4.27
N TYR A 222 17.33 5.23 3.52
CA TYR A 222 16.23 6.08 4.02
C TYR A 222 15.51 5.48 5.24
N LEU A 223 15.44 4.15 5.32
CA LEU A 223 14.85 3.43 6.44
C LEU A 223 15.86 3.14 7.57
N ASN A 224 17.05 3.75 7.54
CA ASN A 224 18.17 3.45 8.44
C ASN A 224 18.55 1.95 8.46
N GLY A 225 18.30 1.25 7.36
CA GLY A 225 18.55 -0.16 7.23
C GLY A 225 19.90 -0.48 6.59
N GLU A 226 20.21 -1.77 6.58
CA GLU A 226 21.38 -2.34 5.92
C GLU A 226 20.98 -3.22 4.74
N ILE A 227 21.82 -3.25 3.72
CA ILE A 227 21.62 -4.09 2.54
C ILE A 227 22.88 -4.87 2.19
N LYS A 228 22.70 -6.16 1.96
CA LYS A 228 23.70 -7.06 1.43
C LYS A 228 23.20 -7.66 0.12
N ILE A 229 24.03 -7.61 -0.92
CA ILE A 229 23.73 -8.21 -2.21
C ILE A 229 24.81 -9.23 -2.51
N ASN A 230 24.43 -10.50 -2.52
CA ASN A 230 25.28 -11.60 -2.93
C ASN A 230 24.88 -12.00 -4.34
N SER A 231 25.84 -12.07 -5.26
CA SER A 231 25.52 -12.49 -6.62
C SER A 231 26.67 -13.26 -7.24
N ASN A 232 26.33 -14.35 -7.93
CA ASN A 232 27.28 -15.21 -8.63
C ASN A 232 26.58 -15.93 -9.78
N THR A 233 27.29 -16.82 -10.47
CA THR A 233 26.75 -17.55 -11.64
C THR A 233 25.58 -18.48 -11.33
N LYS A 234 25.20 -18.65 -10.06
CA LYS A 234 24.07 -19.46 -9.60
C LYS A 234 22.88 -18.63 -9.14
N GLY A 235 22.96 -17.31 -9.18
CA GLY A 235 21.85 -16.46 -8.78
C GLY A 235 22.22 -15.12 -8.18
N THR A 236 21.19 -14.41 -7.76
CA THR A 236 21.31 -13.19 -6.95
C THR A 236 20.49 -13.36 -5.68
N GLU A 237 21.00 -12.81 -4.59
CA GLU A 237 20.34 -12.73 -3.31
C GLU A 237 20.50 -11.30 -2.77
N ILE A 238 19.37 -10.67 -2.46
CA ILE A 238 19.28 -9.35 -1.86
C ILE A 238 18.72 -9.54 -0.46
N ILE A 239 19.50 -9.15 0.55
CA ILE A 239 19.11 -9.19 1.95
C ILE A 239 19.04 -7.75 2.43
N VAL A 240 17.89 -7.37 2.98
CA VAL A 240 17.62 -6.05 3.56
C VAL A 240 17.25 -6.25 5.02
N SER A 241 17.86 -5.46 5.90
CA SER A 241 17.58 -5.45 7.34
C SER A 241 17.15 -4.04 7.74
N ILE A 242 15.94 -3.89 8.26
CA ILE A 242 15.39 -2.61 8.72
C ILE A 242 15.15 -2.66 10.23
N PRO A 243 15.75 -1.77 11.03
CA PRO A 243 15.48 -1.72 12.47
C PRO A 243 13.99 -1.42 12.76
N LEU A 244 13.38 -2.20 13.67
CA LEU A 244 11.98 -2.02 14.08
C LEU A 244 11.79 -0.99 15.21
N MET A 245 12.89 -0.51 15.83
CA MET A 245 12.86 0.47 16.91
C MET A 245 13.27 1.89 16.49
N SER A 246 12.58 2.85 17.12
CA SER A 246 12.23 4.21 16.71
C SER A 246 13.33 5.28 16.68
N LEU A 247 13.12 6.29 15.83
CA LEU A 247 13.34 7.70 16.19
C LEU A 247 12.04 8.49 16.03
#